data_AF-A0A2Y9KI07-F1
#
_entry.id   AF-A0A2Y9KI07-F1
#
_cell.length_a   1.000
_cell.length_b   1.000
_cell.length_c   1.000
_cell.angle_alpha   90.00
_cell.angle_beta   90.00
_cell.angle_gamma   90.00
#
_symmetry.space_group_name_H-M   'P 1'
#
loop_
_entity.id
_entity.type
_entity.pdbx_description
1 polymer ?
#
loop_
_entity_poly.entity_id
_entity_poly.type
_entity_poly.pdbx_seq_one_letter_code
_entity_poly.pdbx_strand_id
1 'polypeptide(L)'
;MAVPWEEYFRLALQEKVPDPSRKIPEHNVDHLPPVLRLLEKRQELMDADRDLQAQKEVFQAVTAAQKQRWEQLEQKERELKGSFVHFDKFLQDTEARRSRALQRAAEERLQASRQEAEAQRLRIQLEELQRERARLQRRLERLEPCARLLGQVLEQLPEFQDVPELVARLDGLADMQAALRLTERQRQAELEEARAQLQRLRDAGQDELLGQSQRRAQLLERLEAARERTLRWESKWIQIQNTAAEKTLVLGRSRMATLNLFQLVCQHKAQPPTLAIEDTEGQLEQVKLFILDLSAMLASLRQAKPTPASQP
;
A
#
# COMPACT_ATOMS: atom_id res chain seq x y z
N MET A 1 35.19 -61.08 81.97
CA MET A 1 35.75 -61.73 83.18
C MET A 1 35.68 -63.23 82.98
N ALA A 2 36.61 -63.76 82.17
CA ALA A 2 36.76 -65.20 81.98
C ALA A 2 37.67 -65.68 83.11
N VAL A 3 37.15 -66.51 84.01
CA VAL A 3 38.00 -67.27 84.93
C VAL A 3 38.82 -68.23 84.06
N PRO A 4 40.16 -68.18 84.09
CA PRO A 4 41.00 -69.08 83.31
C PRO A 4 40.72 -70.52 83.73
N TRP A 5 40.45 -71.40 82.78
CA TRP A 5 40.10 -72.80 83.00
C TRP A 5 41.15 -73.55 83.86
N GLU A 6 42.37 -73.02 83.96
CA GLU A 6 43.47 -73.49 84.81
C GLU A 6 43.22 -73.38 86.32
N GLU A 7 42.35 -72.49 86.79
CA GLU A 7 41.96 -72.43 88.21
C GLU A 7 40.90 -73.49 88.54
N TYR A 8 40.00 -73.79 87.60
CA TYR A 8 38.95 -74.80 87.78
C TYR A 8 39.53 -76.22 87.87
N PHE A 9 40.55 -76.53 87.07
CA PHE A 9 41.24 -77.82 87.14
C PHE A 9 42.11 -77.98 88.40
N ARG A 10 42.71 -76.90 88.92
CA ARG A 10 43.47 -76.97 90.18
C ARG A 10 42.57 -77.23 91.40
N LEU A 11 41.38 -76.64 91.44
CA LEU A 11 40.41 -76.88 92.52
C LEU A 11 39.79 -78.28 92.45
N ALA A 12 39.45 -78.76 91.25
CA ALA A 12 38.85 -80.09 91.08
C ALA A 12 39.83 -81.26 91.35
N LEU A 13 41.15 -81.05 91.20
CA LEU A 13 42.17 -82.06 91.48
C LEU A 13 42.65 -82.08 92.95
N GLN A 14 42.51 -80.97 93.69
CA GLN A 14 42.83 -80.93 95.12
C GLN A 14 41.83 -81.70 96.01
N GLU A 15 40.62 -81.95 95.52
CA GLU A 15 39.57 -82.64 96.29
C GLU A 15 39.66 -84.18 96.25
N LYS A 16 40.59 -84.75 95.46
CA LYS A 16 40.67 -86.20 95.18
C LYS A 16 42.10 -86.76 95.29
N VAL A 17 42.85 -86.37 96.32
CA VAL A 17 44.07 -87.09 96.77
C VAL A 17 43.81 -87.61 98.20
N PRO A 18 43.93 -88.92 98.49
CA PRO A 18 43.65 -89.46 99.82
C PRO A 18 44.81 -89.17 100.79
N ASP A 19 44.50 -88.63 101.97
CA ASP A 19 45.44 -88.49 103.08
C ASP A 19 45.90 -89.87 103.61
N PRO A 20 47.22 -90.15 103.66
CA PRO A 20 47.79 -91.43 104.05
C PRO A 20 48.12 -91.46 105.55
N SER A 21 47.14 -91.31 106.45
CA SER A 21 47.42 -91.46 107.89
C SER A 21 46.17 -91.54 108.77
N ARG A 22 45.56 -92.72 108.85
CA ARG A 22 45.06 -93.23 110.14
C ARG A 22 45.11 -94.75 110.15
N LYS A 23 46.01 -95.21 111.01
CA LYS A 23 46.45 -96.57 111.23
C LYS A 23 45.28 -97.47 111.62
N ILE A 24 45.20 -98.60 110.93
CA ILE A 24 44.69 -99.87 111.45
C ILE A 24 45.70 -100.35 112.51
N PRO A 25 45.32 -100.66 113.76
CA PRO A 25 46.00 -101.67 114.59
C PRO A 25 45.26 -102.99 114.36
N GLU A 26 45.75 -103.84 113.47
CA GLU A 26 46.59 -105.01 113.77
C GLU A 26 45.93 -105.97 114.78
N HIS A 27 45.45 -107.08 114.21
CA HIS A 27 45.10 -108.33 114.87
C HIS A 27 46.13 -108.74 115.92
N ASN A 28 45.65 -109.11 117.12
CA ASN A 28 46.18 -110.26 117.84
C ASN A 28 45.04 -111.24 118.07
N VAL A 29 45.04 -112.28 117.21
CA VAL A 29 44.71 -113.69 117.46
C VAL A 29 43.69 -113.91 118.59
N ASP A 30 42.42 -114.12 118.27
CA ASP A 30 41.97 -115.48 117.97
C ASP A 30 41.42 -115.68 116.54
N HIS A 31 42.21 -116.45 115.79
CA HIS A 31 41.86 -117.37 114.70
C HIS A 31 40.47 -117.23 114.04
N LEU A 32 40.38 -116.35 113.04
CA LEU A 32 39.30 -116.37 112.06
C LEU A 32 39.80 -116.87 110.69
N PRO A 33 39.13 -117.85 110.04
CA PRO A 33 39.67 -118.56 108.88
C PRO A 33 39.93 -117.65 107.66
N PRO A 34 40.85 -118.04 106.74
CA PRO A 34 41.14 -117.40 105.44
C PRO A 34 39.93 -117.03 104.55
N VAL A 35 38.75 -117.53 104.90
CA VAL A 35 37.47 -117.27 104.26
C VAL A 35 37.00 -115.82 104.46
N LEU A 36 37.33 -115.16 105.57
CA LEU A 36 36.81 -113.83 105.90
C LEU A 36 37.52 -112.67 105.20
N ARG A 37 38.83 -112.75 104.95
CA ARG A 37 39.60 -111.73 104.18
C ARG A 37 39.27 -111.73 102.69
N LEU A 38 38.84 -112.89 102.18
CA LEU A 38 38.30 -113.08 100.83
C LEU A 38 36.89 -112.48 100.70
N LEU A 39 36.13 -112.40 101.79
CA LEU A 39 34.82 -111.77 101.85
C LEU A 39 34.90 -110.24 101.81
N GLU A 40 35.86 -109.62 102.52
CA GLU A 40 36.08 -108.16 102.46
C GLU A 40 36.55 -107.70 101.08
N LYS A 41 37.51 -108.42 100.46
CA LYS A 41 37.94 -108.11 99.09
C LYS A 41 36.86 -108.40 98.05
N ARG A 42 35.93 -109.32 98.34
CA ARG A 42 34.69 -109.49 97.54
C ARG A 42 33.74 -108.32 97.74
N GLN A 43 33.59 -107.78 98.95
CA GLN A 43 32.76 -106.60 99.21
C GLN A 43 33.30 -105.35 98.52
N GLU A 44 34.60 -105.08 98.60
CA GLU A 44 35.22 -103.94 97.88
C GLU A 44 35.08 -104.08 96.34
N LEU A 45 35.23 -105.30 95.81
CA LEU A 45 34.96 -105.57 94.40
C LEU A 45 33.48 -105.35 94.06
N MET A 46 32.56 -105.77 94.92
CA MET A 46 31.13 -105.54 94.72
C MET A 46 30.75 -104.06 94.78
N ASP A 47 31.37 -103.28 95.66
CA ASP A 47 31.10 -101.84 95.77
C ASP A 47 31.74 -101.06 94.61
N ALA A 48 32.96 -101.42 94.17
CA ALA A 48 33.57 -100.86 92.97
C ALA A 48 32.81 -101.24 91.69
N ASP A 49 32.25 -102.46 91.61
CA ASP A 49 31.43 -102.91 90.49
C ASP A 49 30.06 -102.20 90.48
N ARG A 50 29.48 -101.92 91.66
CA ARG A 50 28.31 -101.04 91.82
C ARG A 50 28.59 -99.60 91.40
N ASP A 51 29.72 -99.01 91.78
CA ASP A 51 30.10 -97.66 91.37
C ASP A 51 30.39 -97.58 89.86
N LEU A 52 31.01 -98.62 89.30
CA LEU A 52 31.23 -98.74 87.85
C LEU A 52 29.89 -98.90 87.11
N GLN A 53 28.93 -99.63 87.67
CA GLN A 53 27.57 -99.75 87.14
C GLN A 53 26.83 -98.41 87.21
N ALA A 54 26.91 -97.68 88.33
CA ALA A 54 26.36 -96.34 88.45
C ALA A 54 26.98 -95.36 87.43
N GLN A 55 28.29 -95.40 87.24
CA GLN A 55 28.96 -94.57 86.21
C GLN A 55 28.58 -94.98 84.79
N LYS A 56 28.42 -96.28 84.51
CA LYS A 56 27.92 -96.77 83.21
C LYS A 56 26.48 -96.30 82.97
N GLU A 57 25.61 -96.35 83.98
CA GLU A 57 24.24 -95.85 83.90
C GLU A 57 24.21 -94.34 83.65
N VAL A 58 25.03 -93.56 84.36
CA VAL A 58 25.15 -92.10 84.14
C VAL A 58 25.71 -91.81 82.75
N PHE A 59 26.73 -92.52 82.30
CA PHE A 59 27.30 -92.34 80.96
C PHE A 59 26.27 -92.70 79.88
N GLN A 60 25.50 -93.78 80.06
CA GLN A 60 24.41 -94.16 79.18
C GLN A 60 23.30 -93.11 79.17
N ALA A 61 22.91 -92.57 80.33
CA ALA A 61 21.91 -91.51 80.45
C ALA A 61 22.37 -90.21 79.77
N VAL A 62 23.63 -89.80 79.96
CA VAL A 62 24.21 -88.61 79.30
C VAL A 62 24.31 -88.82 77.80
N THR A 63 24.78 -89.99 77.36
CA THR A 63 24.88 -90.33 75.93
C THR A 63 23.49 -90.37 75.28
N ALA A 64 22.48 -90.89 75.96
CA ALA A 64 21.09 -90.90 75.50
C ALA A 64 20.50 -89.49 75.41
N ALA A 65 20.69 -88.65 76.43
CA ALA A 65 20.25 -87.26 76.42
C ALA A 65 20.95 -86.44 75.33
N GLN A 66 22.22 -86.71 75.05
CA GLN A 66 22.98 -86.04 74.00
C GLN A 66 22.53 -86.48 72.60
N LYS A 67 22.25 -87.78 72.40
CA LYS A 67 21.61 -88.30 71.17
C LYS A 67 20.24 -87.66 70.93
N GLN A 68 19.40 -87.57 71.95
CA GLN A 68 18.10 -86.89 71.87
C GLN A 68 18.23 -85.41 71.50
N ARG A 69 19.20 -84.68 72.08
CA ARG A 69 19.47 -83.28 71.70
C ARG A 69 19.96 -83.13 70.26
N TRP A 70 20.79 -84.06 69.79
CA TRP A 70 21.22 -84.08 68.38
C TRP A 70 20.06 -84.33 67.42
N GLU A 71 19.19 -85.28 67.73
CA GLU A 71 17.98 -85.56 66.95
C GLU A 71 17.03 -84.34 66.92
N GLN A 72 16.85 -83.66 68.05
CA GLN A 72 16.05 -82.42 68.12
C GLN A 72 16.67 -81.28 67.30
N LEU A 73 18.00 -81.14 67.33
CA LEU A 73 18.71 -80.14 66.52
C LEU A 73 18.57 -80.43 65.03
N GLU A 74 18.72 -81.69 64.61
CA GLU A 74 18.49 -82.09 63.21
C GLU A 74 17.04 -81.85 62.78
N GLN A 75 16.05 -82.14 63.63
CA GLN A 75 14.64 -81.86 63.34
C GLN A 75 14.41 -80.36 63.14
N LYS A 76 14.92 -79.52 64.05
CA LYS A 76 14.83 -78.06 63.93
C LYS A 76 15.56 -77.53 62.69
N GLU A 77 16.71 -78.09 62.35
CA GLU A 77 17.43 -77.71 61.13
C GLU A 77 16.63 -78.07 59.87
N ARG A 78 16.02 -79.27 59.83
CA ARG A 78 15.14 -79.69 58.73
C ARG A 78 13.89 -78.82 58.63
N GLU A 79 13.27 -78.47 59.75
CA GLU A 79 12.14 -77.54 59.81
C GLU A 79 12.53 -76.16 59.29
N LEU A 80 13.65 -75.59 59.75
CA LEU A 80 14.17 -74.31 59.28
C LEU A 80 14.47 -74.34 57.78
N LYS A 81 15.13 -75.38 57.28
CA LYS A 81 15.38 -75.58 55.84
C LYS A 81 14.06 -75.64 55.06
N GLY A 82 13.05 -76.34 55.57
CA GLY A 82 11.70 -76.38 55.00
C GLY A 82 11.05 -75.00 54.97
N SER A 83 11.10 -74.26 56.08
CA SER A 83 10.58 -72.89 56.19
C SER A 83 11.28 -71.93 55.23
N PHE A 84 12.61 -71.99 55.08
CA PHE A 84 13.35 -71.17 54.11
C PHE A 84 12.84 -71.39 52.69
N VAL A 85 12.66 -72.64 52.27
CA VAL A 85 12.09 -72.94 50.94
C VAL A 85 10.68 -72.37 50.78
N HIS A 86 9.87 -72.38 51.85
CA HIS A 86 8.51 -71.81 51.80
C HIS A 86 8.54 -70.28 51.75
N PHE A 87 9.44 -69.64 52.50
CA PHE A 87 9.66 -68.19 52.46
C PHE A 87 10.20 -67.73 51.11
N ASP A 88 11.19 -68.41 50.55
CA ASP A 88 11.73 -68.10 49.23
C ASP A 88 10.65 -68.21 48.15
N LYS A 89 9.82 -69.27 48.18
CA LYS A 89 8.66 -69.40 47.28
C LYS A 89 7.66 -68.27 47.47
N PHE A 90 7.35 -67.90 48.72
CA PHE A 90 6.45 -66.78 49.00
C PHE A 90 7.01 -65.43 48.50
N LEU A 91 8.30 -65.19 48.67
CA LEU A 91 8.98 -64.00 48.16
C LEU A 91 8.96 -63.96 46.62
N GLN A 92 9.24 -65.09 45.97
CA GLN A 92 9.14 -65.20 44.51
C GLN A 92 7.72 -64.95 44.00
N ASP A 93 6.71 -65.55 44.65
CA ASP A 93 5.30 -65.37 44.27
C ASP A 93 4.81 -63.93 44.49
N THR A 94 5.24 -63.28 45.58
CA THR A 94 4.89 -61.88 45.85
C THR A 94 5.60 -60.92 44.90
N GLU A 95 6.87 -61.14 44.59
CA GLU A 95 7.62 -60.37 43.58
C GLU A 95 7.02 -60.56 42.18
N ALA A 96 6.59 -61.78 41.82
CA ALA A 96 5.90 -62.05 40.56
C ALA A 96 4.53 -61.36 40.49
N ARG A 97 3.74 -61.37 41.57
CA ARG A 97 2.46 -60.63 41.66
C ARG A 97 2.68 -59.12 41.55
N ARG A 98 3.68 -58.58 42.26
CA ARG A 98 4.08 -57.17 42.19
C ARG A 98 4.49 -56.80 40.77
N SER A 99 5.32 -57.61 40.13
CA SER A 99 5.78 -57.38 38.75
C SER A 99 4.61 -57.35 37.76
N ARG A 100 3.66 -58.31 37.86
CA ARG A 100 2.46 -58.33 37.02
C ARG A 100 1.56 -57.11 37.26
N ALA A 101 1.37 -56.70 38.51
CA ALA A 101 0.58 -55.51 38.84
C ALA A 101 1.23 -54.23 38.29
N LEU A 102 2.56 -54.10 38.39
CA LEU A 102 3.31 -52.99 37.82
C LEU A 102 3.24 -52.96 36.30
N GLN A 103 3.36 -54.11 35.63
CA GLN A 103 3.21 -54.21 34.18
C GLN A 103 1.82 -53.80 33.71
N ARG A 104 0.76 -54.31 34.35
CA ARG A 104 -0.63 -53.90 34.04
C ARG A 104 -0.85 -52.40 34.25
N ALA A 105 -0.38 -51.86 35.37
CA ALA A 105 -0.47 -50.44 35.64
C ALA A 105 0.31 -49.60 34.61
N ALA A 106 1.46 -50.09 34.11
CA ALA A 106 2.22 -49.41 33.06
C ALA A 106 1.49 -49.47 31.71
N GLU A 107 0.94 -50.63 31.33
CA GLU A 107 0.13 -50.80 30.13
C GLU A 107 -1.13 -49.93 30.13
N GLU A 108 -1.85 -49.89 31.24
CA GLU A 108 -3.03 -49.03 31.44
C GLU A 108 -2.67 -47.54 31.33
N ARG A 109 -1.55 -47.12 31.92
CA ARG A 109 -1.05 -45.72 31.78
C ARG A 109 -0.73 -45.39 30.33
N LEU A 110 -0.08 -46.29 29.61
CA LEU A 110 0.21 -46.09 28.19
C LEU A 110 -1.07 -46.02 27.36
N GLN A 111 -2.05 -46.90 27.62
CA GLN A 111 -3.35 -46.87 26.95
C GLN A 111 -4.12 -45.58 27.24
N ALA A 112 -4.18 -45.16 28.50
CA ALA A 112 -4.79 -43.90 28.91
C ALA A 112 -4.15 -42.71 28.20
N SER A 113 -2.81 -42.65 28.14
CA SER A 113 -2.09 -41.57 27.46
C SER A 113 -2.39 -41.50 25.96
N ARG A 114 -2.56 -42.66 25.29
CA ARG A 114 -2.94 -42.71 23.87
C ARG A 114 -4.36 -42.20 23.66
N GLN A 115 -5.31 -42.66 24.49
CA GLN A 115 -6.69 -42.21 24.43
C GLN A 115 -6.83 -40.71 24.74
N GLU A 116 -6.06 -40.19 25.70
CA GLU A 116 -6.01 -38.76 26.01
C GLU A 116 -5.47 -37.94 24.83
N ALA A 117 -4.39 -38.39 24.20
CA ALA A 117 -3.83 -37.73 23.02
C ALA A 117 -4.83 -37.74 21.84
N GLU A 118 -5.53 -38.86 21.61
CA GLU A 118 -6.58 -38.96 20.60
C GLU A 118 -7.77 -38.05 20.93
N ALA A 119 -8.24 -38.03 22.17
CA ALA A 119 -9.31 -37.15 22.62
C ALA A 119 -8.94 -35.67 22.46
N GLN A 120 -7.70 -35.28 22.74
CA GLN A 120 -7.21 -33.93 22.50
C GLN A 120 -7.20 -33.58 21.01
N ARG A 121 -6.70 -34.48 20.15
CA ARG A 121 -6.72 -34.29 18.69
C ARG A 121 -8.15 -34.09 18.17
N LEU A 122 -9.07 -34.95 18.59
CA LEU A 122 -10.48 -34.86 18.20
C LEU A 122 -11.15 -33.58 18.71
N ARG A 123 -10.81 -33.11 19.92
CA ARG A 123 -11.32 -31.83 20.46
C ARG A 123 -10.87 -30.65 19.60
N ILE A 124 -9.59 -30.61 19.20
CA ILE A 124 -9.06 -29.56 18.33
C ILE A 124 -9.79 -29.56 16.98
N GLN A 125 -9.96 -30.73 16.35
CA GLN A 125 -10.69 -30.84 15.09
C GLN A 125 -12.15 -30.39 15.20
N LEU A 126 -12.81 -30.73 16.31
CA LEU A 126 -14.18 -30.32 16.57
C LEU A 126 -14.30 -28.79 16.74
N GLU A 127 -13.34 -28.16 17.42
CA GLU A 127 -13.28 -26.70 17.52
C GLU A 127 -13.06 -26.02 16.16
N GLU A 128 -12.17 -26.57 15.32
CA GLU A 128 -11.93 -26.07 13.96
C GLU A 128 -13.20 -26.14 13.11
N LEU A 129 -13.87 -27.29 13.08
CA LEU A 129 -15.13 -27.47 12.35
C LEU A 129 -16.24 -26.56 12.88
N GLN A 130 -16.31 -26.33 14.19
CA GLN A 130 -17.26 -25.38 14.78
C GLN A 130 -16.99 -23.94 14.33
N ARG A 131 -15.71 -23.54 14.25
CA ARG A 131 -15.33 -22.21 13.75
C ARG A 131 -15.68 -22.06 12.27
N GLU A 132 -15.43 -23.08 11.45
CA GLU A 132 -15.80 -23.08 10.03
C GLU A 132 -17.31 -23.00 9.84
N ARG A 133 -18.07 -23.80 10.60
CA ARG A 133 -19.54 -23.74 10.60
C ARG A 133 -20.03 -22.34 10.97
N ALA A 134 -19.49 -21.73 12.04
CA ALA A 134 -19.87 -20.38 12.45
C ALA A 134 -19.53 -19.34 11.37
N ARG A 135 -18.39 -19.49 10.68
CA ARG A 135 -18.01 -18.64 9.54
C ARG A 135 -18.99 -18.77 8.39
N LEU A 136 -19.38 -19.99 8.03
CA LEU A 136 -20.34 -20.25 6.95
C LEU A 136 -21.74 -19.74 7.30
N GLN A 137 -22.20 -19.95 8.54
CA GLN A 137 -23.48 -19.43 9.03
C GLN A 137 -23.55 -17.90 8.92
N ARG A 138 -22.51 -17.19 9.37
CA ARG A 138 -22.44 -15.71 9.20
C ARG A 138 -22.48 -15.28 7.73
N ARG A 139 -21.87 -16.05 6.82
CA ARG A 139 -21.94 -15.77 5.37
C ARG A 139 -23.34 -15.99 4.83
N LEU A 140 -24.01 -17.05 5.26
CA LEU A 140 -25.40 -17.33 4.88
C LEU A 140 -26.34 -16.23 5.38
N GLU A 141 -26.28 -15.86 6.67
CA GLU A 141 -27.09 -14.78 7.26
C GLU A 141 -26.90 -13.45 6.52
N ARG A 142 -25.69 -13.15 6.06
CA ARG A 142 -25.41 -11.93 5.28
C ARG A 142 -26.00 -11.97 3.87
N LEU A 143 -26.05 -13.13 3.23
CA LEU A 143 -26.50 -13.30 1.84
C LEU A 143 -27.98 -13.65 1.73
N GLU A 144 -28.58 -14.14 2.81
CA GLU A 144 -29.98 -14.56 2.87
C GLU A 144 -30.97 -13.46 2.45
N PRO A 145 -30.83 -12.19 2.88
CA PRO A 145 -31.72 -11.13 2.40
C PRO A 145 -31.62 -10.93 0.88
N CYS A 146 -30.42 -10.99 0.31
CA CYS A 146 -30.22 -10.87 -1.13
C CYS A 146 -30.86 -12.04 -1.89
N ALA A 147 -30.69 -13.27 -1.40
CA ALA A 147 -31.34 -14.44 -1.99
C ALA A 147 -32.87 -14.36 -1.94
N ARG A 148 -33.44 -13.89 -0.82
CA ARG A 148 -34.89 -13.66 -0.69
C ARG A 148 -35.40 -12.61 -1.66
N LEU A 149 -34.69 -11.49 -1.81
CA LEU A 149 -35.04 -10.45 -2.77
C LEU A 149 -34.98 -10.97 -4.22
N LEU A 150 -33.92 -11.70 -4.58
CA LEU A 150 -33.80 -12.30 -5.92
C LEU A 150 -34.92 -13.31 -6.19
N GLY A 151 -35.31 -14.10 -5.20
CA GLY A 151 -36.48 -14.98 -5.28
C GLY A 151 -37.79 -14.21 -5.53
N GLN A 152 -38.05 -13.14 -4.77
CA GLN A 152 -39.22 -12.28 -4.96
C GLN A 152 -39.25 -11.62 -6.35
N VAL A 153 -38.09 -11.21 -6.86
CA VAL A 153 -37.98 -10.62 -8.20
C VAL A 153 -38.27 -11.66 -9.28
N LEU A 154 -37.80 -12.91 -9.13
CA LEU A 154 -38.16 -14.00 -10.04
C LEU A 154 -39.67 -14.32 -10.01
N GLU A 155 -40.31 -14.29 -8.84
CA GLU A 155 -41.76 -14.46 -8.74
C GLU A 155 -42.53 -13.36 -9.49
N GLN A 156 -42.00 -12.14 -9.53
CA GLN A 156 -42.59 -11.02 -10.28
C GLN A 156 -42.27 -11.05 -11.78
N LEU A 157 -41.21 -11.73 -12.18
CA LEU A 157 -40.70 -11.80 -13.55
C LEU A 157 -40.65 -13.26 -14.01
N PRO A 158 -41.80 -13.86 -14.38
CA PRO A 158 -41.88 -15.26 -14.81
C PRO A 158 -41.16 -15.56 -16.13
N GLU A 159 -40.61 -14.53 -16.79
CA GLU A 159 -39.79 -14.65 -18.00
C GLU A 159 -38.43 -15.30 -17.72
N PHE A 160 -37.94 -15.27 -16.47
CA PHE A 160 -36.66 -15.86 -16.06
C PHE A 160 -36.89 -17.12 -15.24
N GLN A 161 -36.18 -18.20 -15.56
CA GLN A 161 -36.32 -19.48 -14.86
C GLN A 161 -35.46 -19.51 -13.59
N ASP A 162 -34.25 -18.97 -13.65
CA ASP A 162 -33.29 -19.02 -12.56
C ASP A 162 -32.62 -17.66 -12.28
N VAL A 163 -32.13 -17.48 -11.05
CA VAL A 163 -31.39 -16.28 -10.62
C VAL A 163 -30.18 -15.98 -11.51
N PRO A 164 -29.35 -16.96 -11.93
CA PRO A 164 -28.21 -16.69 -12.80
C PRO A 164 -28.62 -16.16 -14.18
N GLU A 165 -29.76 -16.60 -14.70
CA GLU A 165 -30.29 -16.10 -15.99
C GLU A 165 -30.67 -14.61 -15.88
N LEU A 166 -31.37 -14.24 -14.80
CA LEU A 166 -31.69 -12.85 -14.49
C LEU A 166 -30.42 -12.00 -14.33
N VAL A 167 -29.42 -12.49 -13.60
CA VAL A 167 -28.15 -11.78 -13.40
C VAL A 167 -27.41 -11.61 -14.74
N ALA A 168 -27.31 -12.66 -15.55
CA ALA A 168 -26.67 -12.57 -16.87
C ALA A 168 -27.38 -11.56 -17.79
N ARG A 169 -28.72 -11.47 -17.71
CA ARG A 169 -29.48 -10.45 -18.44
C ARG A 169 -29.16 -9.04 -17.95
N LEU A 170 -29.07 -8.83 -16.64
CA LEU A 170 -28.72 -7.54 -16.05
C LEU A 170 -27.29 -7.13 -16.41
N ASP A 171 -26.34 -8.05 -16.35
CA ASP A 171 -24.96 -7.83 -16.75
C ASP A 171 -24.89 -7.43 -18.23
N GLY A 172 -25.58 -8.16 -19.10
CA GLY A 172 -25.67 -7.80 -20.52
C GLY A 172 -26.31 -6.43 -20.76
N LEU A 173 -27.31 -6.03 -19.97
CA LEU A 173 -27.88 -4.68 -20.03
C LEU A 173 -26.91 -3.60 -19.53
N ALA A 174 -26.14 -3.89 -18.49
CA ALA A 174 -25.10 -2.99 -17.97
C ALA A 174 -23.99 -2.79 -19.00
N ASP A 175 -23.54 -3.86 -19.66
CA ASP A 175 -22.55 -3.82 -20.74
C ASP A 175 -23.07 -3.02 -21.94
N MET A 176 -24.31 -3.27 -22.36
CA MET A 176 -24.96 -2.50 -23.42
C MET A 176 -25.08 -1.02 -23.05
N GLN A 177 -25.45 -0.70 -21.81
CA GLN A 177 -25.51 0.69 -21.35
C GLN A 177 -24.12 1.35 -21.36
N ALA A 178 -23.07 0.63 -20.96
CA ALA A 178 -21.71 1.13 -21.01
C ALA A 178 -21.24 1.40 -22.45
N ALA A 179 -21.53 0.47 -23.37
CA ALA A 179 -21.24 0.63 -24.80
C ALA A 179 -21.99 1.82 -25.41
N LEU A 180 -23.29 1.96 -25.12
CA LEU A 180 -24.09 3.09 -25.59
C LEU A 180 -23.53 4.43 -25.08
N ARG A 181 -23.20 4.53 -23.79
CA ARG A 181 -22.57 5.73 -23.23
C ARG A 181 -21.24 6.08 -23.89
N LEU A 182 -20.44 5.09 -24.27
CA LEU A 182 -19.20 5.33 -25.01
C LEU A 182 -19.50 5.91 -26.39
N THR A 183 -20.44 5.32 -27.13
CA THR A 183 -20.83 5.82 -28.46
C THR A 183 -21.46 7.21 -28.41
N GLU A 184 -22.25 7.51 -27.38
CA GLU A 184 -22.80 8.85 -27.18
C GLU A 184 -21.71 9.89 -26.95
N ARG A 185 -20.70 9.58 -26.13
CA ARG A 185 -19.55 10.46 -25.91
C ARG A 185 -18.76 10.71 -27.20
N GLN A 186 -18.56 9.67 -28.00
CA GLN A 186 -17.89 9.81 -29.30
C GLN A 186 -18.68 10.73 -30.24
N ARG A 187 -19.99 10.50 -30.38
CA ARG A 187 -20.87 11.35 -31.19
C ARG A 187 -20.92 12.80 -30.68
N GLN A 188 -20.90 13.00 -29.36
CA GLN A 188 -20.86 14.34 -28.77
C GLN A 188 -19.55 15.05 -29.12
N ALA A 189 -18.41 14.37 -29.04
CA ALA A 189 -17.12 14.92 -29.46
C ALA A 189 -17.12 15.29 -30.95
N GLU A 190 -17.62 14.41 -31.83
CA GLU A 190 -17.76 14.70 -33.27
C GLU A 190 -18.64 15.92 -33.54
N LEU A 191 -19.75 16.06 -32.80
CA LEU A 191 -20.65 17.23 -32.90
C LEU A 191 -19.97 18.51 -32.41
N GLU A 192 -19.19 18.45 -31.33
CA GLU A 192 -18.43 19.59 -30.81
C GLU A 192 -17.34 20.03 -31.79
N GLU A 193 -16.62 19.07 -32.38
CA GLU A 193 -15.64 19.34 -33.44
C GLU A 193 -16.28 19.99 -34.66
N ALA A 194 -17.40 19.46 -35.14
CA ALA A 194 -18.14 20.02 -36.27
C ALA A 194 -18.66 21.44 -35.95
N ARG A 195 -19.16 21.68 -34.72
CA ARG A 195 -19.57 23.01 -34.27
C ARG A 195 -18.41 23.99 -34.23
N ALA A 196 -17.25 23.56 -33.73
CA ALA A 196 -16.05 24.39 -33.69
C ALA A 196 -15.57 24.72 -35.11
N GLN A 197 -15.62 23.77 -36.06
CA GLN A 197 -15.30 24.02 -37.46
C GLN A 197 -16.26 25.03 -38.09
N LEU A 198 -17.57 24.89 -37.86
CA LEU A 198 -18.57 25.83 -38.36
C LEU A 198 -18.39 27.25 -37.79
N GLN A 199 -18.03 27.36 -36.51
CA GLN A 199 -17.71 28.65 -35.90
C GLN A 199 -16.49 29.30 -36.57
N ARG A 200 -15.39 28.55 -36.74
CA ARG A 200 -14.18 29.05 -37.43
C ARG A 200 -14.48 29.55 -38.84
N LEU A 201 -15.31 28.82 -39.60
CA LEU A 201 -15.70 29.25 -40.95
C LEU A 201 -16.56 30.52 -40.94
N ARG A 202 -17.46 30.66 -39.95
CA ARG A 202 -18.25 31.88 -39.78
C ARG A 202 -17.38 33.07 -39.42
N ASP A 203 -16.46 32.90 -38.49
CA ASP A 203 -15.55 33.96 -38.04
C ASP A 203 -14.65 34.41 -39.20
N ALA A 204 -14.06 33.45 -39.95
CA ALA A 204 -13.28 33.75 -41.14
C ALA A 204 -14.11 34.52 -42.20
N GLY A 205 -15.37 34.13 -42.44
CA GLY A 205 -16.25 34.85 -43.36
C GLY A 205 -16.59 36.27 -42.87
N GLN A 206 -16.75 36.47 -41.56
CA GLN A 206 -16.95 37.80 -40.98
C GLN A 206 -15.70 38.66 -41.13
N ASP A 207 -14.51 38.11 -40.88
CA ASP A 207 -13.23 38.80 -41.04
C ASP A 207 -13.00 39.21 -42.51
N GLU A 208 -13.31 38.33 -43.46
CA GLU A 208 -13.24 38.65 -44.89
C GLU A 208 -14.21 39.78 -45.26
N LEU A 209 -15.45 39.74 -44.78
CA LEU A 209 -16.45 40.79 -45.01
C LEU A 209 -15.99 42.12 -44.43
N LEU A 210 -15.44 42.11 -43.21
CA LEU A 210 -14.86 43.29 -42.57
C LEU A 210 -13.69 43.83 -43.40
N GLY A 211 -12.77 42.96 -43.86
CA GLY A 211 -11.67 43.33 -44.73
C GLY A 211 -12.13 43.95 -46.05
N GLN A 212 -13.16 43.41 -46.68
CA GLN A 212 -13.75 43.99 -47.90
C GLN A 212 -14.44 45.33 -47.63
N SER A 213 -15.16 45.48 -46.51
CA SER A 213 -15.82 46.74 -46.16
C SER A 213 -14.81 47.86 -45.88
N GLN A 214 -13.71 47.55 -45.20
CA GLN A 214 -12.59 48.48 -44.99
C GLN A 214 -11.95 48.89 -46.33
N ARG A 215 -11.67 47.94 -47.23
CA ARG A 215 -11.15 48.25 -48.57
C ARG A 215 -12.11 49.14 -49.35
N ARG A 216 -13.42 48.87 -49.28
CA ARG A 216 -14.44 49.70 -49.92
C ARG A 216 -14.43 51.12 -49.36
N ALA A 217 -14.37 51.29 -48.04
CA ALA A 217 -14.28 52.61 -47.41
C ALA A 217 -13.03 53.38 -47.89
N GLN A 218 -11.86 52.74 -47.91
CA GLN A 218 -10.61 53.35 -48.40
C GLN A 218 -10.70 53.76 -49.89
N LEU A 219 -11.35 52.96 -50.73
CA LEU A 219 -11.55 53.29 -52.14
C LEU A 219 -12.52 54.47 -52.31
N LEU A 220 -13.59 54.54 -51.51
CA LEU A 220 -14.52 55.65 -51.51
C LEU A 220 -13.83 56.95 -51.08
N GLU A 221 -13.05 56.94 -50.01
CA GLU A 221 -12.27 58.10 -49.56
C GLU A 221 -11.31 58.60 -50.66
N ARG A 222 -10.61 57.68 -51.34
CA ARG A 222 -9.71 58.03 -52.46
C ARG A 222 -10.46 58.65 -53.63
N LEU A 223 -11.65 58.11 -53.95
CA LEU A 223 -12.49 58.60 -55.02
C LEU A 223 -13.06 59.98 -54.69
N GLU A 224 -13.50 60.22 -53.45
CA GLU A 224 -13.95 61.53 -52.98
C GLU A 224 -12.81 62.55 -53.01
N ALA A 225 -11.62 62.19 -52.51
CA ALA A 225 -10.44 63.04 -52.58
C ALA A 225 -10.05 63.39 -54.03
N ALA A 226 -10.17 62.44 -54.96
CA ALA A 226 -9.94 62.69 -56.38
C ALA A 226 -11.00 63.62 -56.98
N ARG A 227 -12.29 63.41 -56.68
CA ARG A 227 -13.39 64.29 -57.11
C ARG A 227 -13.21 65.71 -56.61
N GLU A 228 -12.86 65.89 -55.33
CA GLU A 228 -12.57 67.21 -54.77
C GLU A 228 -11.42 67.90 -55.50
N ARG A 229 -10.34 67.18 -55.83
CA ARG A 229 -9.23 67.74 -56.61
C ARG A 229 -9.68 68.16 -57.99
N THR A 230 -10.47 67.34 -58.68
CA THR A 230 -11.01 67.66 -60.00
C THR A 230 -11.87 68.92 -59.94
N LEU A 231 -12.82 69.01 -59.00
CA LEU A 231 -13.68 70.19 -58.81
C LEU A 231 -12.86 71.45 -58.53
N ARG A 232 -11.80 71.35 -57.71
CA ARG A 232 -10.88 72.48 -57.44
C ARG A 232 -10.18 72.96 -58.71
N TRP A 233 -9.73 72.04 -59.56
CA TRP A 233 -9.06 72.39 -60.81
C TRP A 233 -10.02 72.89 -61.89
N GLU A 234 -11.23 72.34 -61.99
CA GLU A 234 -12.29 72.84 -62.86
C GLU A 234 -12.67 74.28 -62.49
N SER A 235 -12.83 74.56 -61.19
CA SER A 235 -13.09 75.93 -60.70
C SER A 235 -11.97 76.90 -61.08
N LYS A 236 -10.70 76.51 -60.86
CA LYS A 236 -9.54 77.31 -61.28
C LYS A 236 -9.51 77.51 -62.80
N TRP A 237 -9.83 76.48 -63.58
CA TRP A 237 -9.87 76.56 -65.04
C TRP A 237 -10.94 77.54 -65.52
N ILE A 238 -12.15 77.49 -64.95
CA ILE A 238 -13.23 78.45 -65.23
C ILE A 238 -12.78 79.88 -64.88
N GLN A 239 -12.11 80.08 -63.74
CA GLN A 239 -11.55 81.39 -63.38
C GLN A 239 -10.55 81.90 -64.41
N ILE A 240 -9.60 81.05 -64.84
CA ILE A 240 -8.62 81.40 -65.89
C ILE A 240 -9.33 81.75 -67.20
N GLN A 241 -10.32 80.96 -67.62
CA GLN A 241 -11.10 81.22 -68.83
C GLN A 241 -11.86 82.55 -68.75
N ASN A 242 -12.53 82.83 -67.63
CA ASN A 242 -13.24 84.09 -67.42
C ASN A 242 -12.28 85.28 -67.45
N THR A 243 -11.14 85.19 -66.75
CA THR A 243 -10.12 86.25 -66.77
C THR A 243 -9.55 86.44 -68.18
N ALA A 244 -9.28 85.36 -68.93
CA ALA A 244 -8.82 85.44 -70.30
C ALA A 244 -9.85 86.11 -71.22
N ALA A 245 -11.13 85.77 -71.07
CA ALA A 245 -12.23 86.38 -71.82
C ALA A 245 -12.35 87.89 -71.50
N GLU A 246 -12.30 88.28 -70.23
CA GLU A 246 -12.28 89.68 -69.79
C GLU A 246 -11.10 90.45 -70.39
N LYS A 247 -9.88 89.90 -70.32
CA LYS A 247 -8.67 90.51 -70.89
C LYS A 247 -8.77 90.65 -72.41
N THR A 248 -9.27 89.61 -73.10
CA THR A 248 -9.48 89.63 -74.55
C THR A 248 -10.48 90.70 -74.95
N LEU A 249 -11.56 90.87 -74.17
CA LEU A 249 -12.58 91.87 -74.39
C LEU A 249 -12.05 93.30 -74.17
N VAL A 250 -11.29 93.53 -73.09
CA VAL A 250 -10.63 94.83 -72.85
C VAL A 250 -9.67 95.15 -73.99
N LEU A 251 -8.84 94.19 -74.38
CA LEU A 251 -7.91 94.35 -75.50
C LEU A 251 -8.65 94.69 -76.80
N GLY A 252 -9.74 93.96 -77.11
CA GLY A 252 -10.60 94.28 -78.25
C GLY A 252 -11.17 95.70 -78.22
N ARG A 253 -11.68 96.14 -77.05
CA ARG A 253 -12.17 97.52 -76.85
C ARG A 253 -11.08 98.57 -77.03
N SER A 254 -9.89 98.35 -76.45
CA SER A 254 -8.74 99.25 -76.60
C SER A 254 -8.28 99.35 -78.04
N ARG A 255 -8.23 98.22 -78.78
CA ARG A 255 -7.91 98.20 -80.21
C ARG A 255 -8.92 99.00 -81.03
N MET A 256 -10.22 98.81 -80.78
CA MET A 256 -11.27 99.57 -81.49
C MET A 256 -11.22 101.07 -81.16
N ALA A 257 -11.04 101.45 -79.89
CA ALA A 257 -10.92 102.85 -79.50
C ALA A 257 -9.69 103.52 -80.14
N THR A 258 -8.55 102.82 -80.18
CA THR A 258 -7.33 103.24 -80.86
C THR A 258 -7.59 103.47 -82.35
N LEU A 259 -8.19 102.49 -83.02
CA LEU A 259 -8.50 102.57 -84.45
C LEU A 259 -9.43 103.75 -84.74
N ASN A 260 -10.46 103.96 -83.93
CA ASN A 260 -11.40 105.07 -84.06
C ASN A 260 -10.68 106.42 -83.91
N LEU A 261 -9.80 106.57 -82.92
CA LEU A 261 -8.99 107.78 -82.73
C LEU A 261 -8.03 108.01 -83.91
N PHE A 262 -7.36 106.95 -84.38
CA PHE A 262 -6.46 107.03 -85.53
C PHE A 262 -7.19 107.47 -86.80
N GLN A 263 -8.36 106.89 -87.07
CA GLN A 263 -9.21 107.30 -88.19
C GLN A 263 -9.62 108.78 -88.09
N LEU A 264 -9.95 109.26 -86.88
CA LEU A 264 -10.25 110.68 -86.65
C LEU A 264 -9.04 111.58 -86.93
N VAL A 265 -7.84 111.18 -86.51
CA VAL A 265 -6.59 111.89 -86.82
C VAL A 265 -6.34 111.93 -88.34
N CYS A 266 -6.53 110.80 -89.03
CA CYS A 266 -6.41 110.71 -90.48
C CYS A 266 -7.39 111.66 -91.19
N GLN A 267 -8.64 111.73 -90.71
CA GLN A 267 -9.65 112.66 -91.21
C GLN A 267 -9.23 114.13 -91.02
N HIS A 268 -8.72 114.50 -89.85
CA HIS A 268 -8.23 115.86 -89.57
C HIS A 268 -7.00 116.26 -90.38
N LYS A 269 -6.09 115.32 -90.66
CA LYS A 269 -4.93 115.54 -91.52
C LYS A 269 -5.26 115.46 -93.03
N ALA A 270 -6.50 115.12 -93.39
CA ALA A 270 -6.93 114.80 -94.75
C ALA A 270 -6.05 113.75 -95.45
N GLN A 271 -5.57 112.75 -94.69
CA GLN A 271 -4.72 111.67 -95.17
C GLN A 271 -5.47 110.33 -95.12
N PRO A 272 -5.29 109.44 -96.12
CA PRO A 272 -5.90 108.11 -96.05
C PRO A 272 -5.23 107.26 -94.95
N PRO A 273 -6.01 106.44 -94.22
CA PRO A 273 -5.46 105.54 -93.21
C PRO A 273 -4.53 104.53 -93.89
N THR A 274 -3.24 104.61 -93.60
CA THR A 274 -2.17 103.84 -94.27
C THR A 274 -1.72 102.61 -93.48
N LEU A 275 -2.04 102.54 -92.18
CA LEU A 275 -1.69 101.42 -91.31
C LEU A 275 -2.74 100.30 -91.37
N ALA A 276 -2.28 99.06 -91.19
CA ALA A 276 -3.16 97.90 -91.12
C ALA A 276 -4.08 97.99 -89.90
N ILE A 277 -5.31 97.47 -90.03
CA ILE A 277 -6.32 97.48 -88.96
C ILE A 277 -5.82 96.77 -87.69
N GLU A 278 -4.97 95.74 -87.85
CA GLU A 278 -4.41 94.95 -86.75
C GLU A 278 -3.20 95.59 -86.07
N ASP A 279 -2.55 96.57 -86.70
CA ASP A 279 -1.38 97.26 -86.15
C ASP A 279 -1.79 98.38 -85.17
N THR A 280 -2.24 97.96 -83.99
CA THR A 280 -2.74 98.90 -82.98
C THR A 280 -1.64 99.73 -82.33
N GLU A 281 -0.41 99.22 -82.28
CA GLU A 281 0.73 99.97 -81.74
C GLU A 281 1.13 101.11 -82.67
N GLY A 282 1.22 100.85 -83.98
CA GLY A 282 1.47 101.89 -84.99
C GLY A 282 0.38 102.95 -85.00
N GLN A 283 -0.89 102.55 -84.88
CA GLN A 283 -2.03 103.47 -84.81
C GLN A 283 -1.98 104.37 -83.57
N LEU A 284 -1.67 103.82 -82.39
CA LEU A 284 -1.50 104.59 -81.15
C LEU A 284 -0.36 105.59 -81.27
N GLU A 285 0.77 105.21 -81.87
CA GLU A 285 1.91 106.11 -82.03
C GLU A 285 1.57 107.30 -82.94
N GLN A 286 0.82 107.10 -84.02
CA GLN A 286 0.35 108.21 -84.86
C GLN A 286 -0.63 109.13 -84.13
N VAL A 287 -1.55 108.58 -83.33
CA VAL A 287 -2.47 109.37 -82.48
C VAL A 287 -1.67 110.19 -81.46
N LYS A 288 -0.67 109.59 -80.81
CA LYS A 288 0.22 110.24 -79.86
C LYS A 288 1.00 111.38 -80.51
N LEU A 289 1.64 111.14 -81.65
CA LEU A 289 2.38 112.17 -82.40
C LEU A 289 1.47 113.35 -82.73
N PHE A 290 0.25 113.09 -83.22
CA PHE A 290 -0.70 114.15 -83.52
C PHE A 290 -1.13 114.97 -82.28
N ILE A 291 -1.39 114.31 -81.15
CA ILE A 291 -1.73 115.02 -79.90
C ILE A 291 -0.54 115.86 -79.43
N LEU A 292 0.68 115.34 -79.51
CA LEU A 292 1.89 116.08 -79.18
C LEU A 292 2.07 117.31 -80.08
N ASP A 293 1.92 117.14 -81.39
CA ASP A 293 1.98 118.23 -82.37
C ASP A 293 0.92 119.32 -82.07
N LEU A 294 -0.33 118.92 -81.82
CA LEU A 294 -1.41 119.85 -81.43
C LEU A 294 -1.09 120.56 -80.11
N SER A 295 -0.57 119.85 -79.12
CA SER A 295 -0.21 120.42 -77.82
C SER A 295 0.96 121.40 -77.94
N ALA A 296 1.96 121.11 -78.79
CA ALA A 296 3.06 122.00 -79.10
C ALA A 296 2.56 123.26 -79.83
N MET A 297 1.65 123.11 -80.80
CA MET A 297 0.99 124.25 -81.44
C MET A 297 0.20 125.10 -80.43
N LEU A 298 -0.61 124.49 -79.56
CA LEU A 298 -1.36 125.24 -78.54
C LEU A 298 -0.45 125.89 -77.49
N ALA A 299 0.67 125.27 -77.12
CA ALA A 299 1.67 125.85 -76.23
C ALA A 299 2.37 127.05 -76.87
N SER A 300 2.71 126.97 -78.17
CA SER A 300 3.26 128.10 -78.93
C SER A 300 2.25 129.26 -79.04
N LEU A 301 0.95 128.96 -79.19
CA LEU A 301 -0.14 129.96 -79.16
C LEU A 301 -0.33 130.61 -77.78
N ARG A 302 -0.12 129.87 -76.68
CA ARG A 302 -0.14 130.43 -75.31
C ARG A 302 1.06 131.30 -75.00
N GLN A 303 2.23 130.99 -75.55
CA GLN A 303 3.43 131.84 -75.47
C GLN A 303 3.32 133.11 -76.35
N ALA A 304 2.38 133.13 -77.30
CA ALA A 304 2.11 134.26 -78.19
C ALA A 304 1.08 135.29 -77.66
N LYS A 305 0.73 135.29 -76.36
CA LYS A 305 -0.04 136.38 -75.72
C LYS A 305 0.89 137.37 -74.98
N PRO A 306 1.05 138.62 -75.46
CA PRO A 306 1.85 139.66 -74.79
C PRO A 306 1.00 140.66 -73.99
N THR A 307 1.56 141.21 -72.92
CA THR A 307 1.35 142.59 -72.41
C THR A 307 2.47 143.51 -72.97
N PRO A 308 2.39 144.86 -72.90
CA PRO A 308 1.31 145.81 -73.24
C PRO A 308 1.85 147.05 -74.04
N ALA A 309 1.00 148.01 -74.46
CA ALA A 309 1.31 149.45 -74.66
C ALA A 309 0.01 150.21 -75.06
N SER A 310 -0.44 151.28 -74.38
CA SER A 310 0.03 152.69 -74.48
C SER A 310 -0.17 153.24 -75.91
N GLN A 311 -0.79 154.38 -76.21
CA GLN A 311 -1.20 155.61 -75.50
C GLN A 311 -1.95 156.49 -76.56
N PRO A 312 -2.51 157.70 -76.30
CA PRO A 312 -2.34 158.61 -75.15
C PRO A 312 -3.51 158.70 -74.17
#